data_AF-X6L7W7-F1
#
_entry.id   AF-X6L7W7-F1
#
_cell.length_a   1.000
_cell.length_b   1.000
_cell.length_c   1.000
_cell.angle_alpha   90.00
_cell.angle_beta   90.00
_cell.angle_gamma   90.00
#
_symmetry.space_group_name_H-M   'P 1'
#
loop_
_entity.id
_entity.type
_entity.pdbx_description
1 polymer ?
#
loop_
_entity_poly.entity_id
_entity_poly.type
_entity_poly.pdbx_seq_one_letter_code
_entity_poly.pdbx_strand_id
1 'polypeptide(L)'
;RQNYVDEIKKCQQQEIYNLELNKIVLLKNVPVQESEKEIKETLEEYGYSVEQVKRFNKMPMIMITLSKAEEMMKILQDKNIQIGYSMAQAVIFDKNRSRPKHHFK
;
A
#
# COMPACT_ATOMS: atom_id res chain seq x y z
N ARG A 1 -24.40 -17.04 16.30
CA ARG A 1 -23.70 -17.30 15.02
C ARG A 1 -22.82 -16.14 14.55
N GLN A 2 -22.70 -15.03 15.29
CA GLN A 2 -21.86 -13.86 14.94
C GLN A 2 -20.35 -14.06 15.21
N ASN A 3 -19.99 -14.79 16.28
CA ASN A 3 -18.61 -14.83 16.78
C ASN A 3 -17.55 -15.36 15.80
N TYR A 4 -17.86 -16.39 15.01
CA TYR A 4 -16.87 -17.01 14.12
C TYR A 4 -16.40 -16.06 12.99
N VAL A 5 -17.32 -15.28 12.43
CA VAL A 5 -16.99 -14.34 11.35
C VAL A 5 -16.16 -13.18 11.88
N ASP A 6 -16.44 -12.73 13.10
CA ASP A 6 -15.71 -11.63 13.72
C ASP A 6 -14.33 -12.06 14.23
N GLU A 7 -14.17 -13.32 14.66
CA GLU A 7 -12.87 -13.94 14.96
C GLU A 7 -11.98 -14.04 13.70
N ILE A 8 -12.54 -14.49 12.56
CA ILE A 8 -11.80 -14.54 11.29
C ILE A 8 -11.33 -13.14 10.87
N LYS A 9 -12.21 -12.13 10.97
CA LYS A 9 -11.84 -10.75 10.64
C LYS A 9 -10.72 -10.23 11.53
N LYS A 10 -10.73 -10.54 12.83
CA LYS A 10 -9.67 -10.15 13.76
C LYS A 10 -8.33 -10.81 13.42
N CYS A 11 -8.31 -12.11 13.14
CA CYS A 11 -7.08 -12.81 12.73
C CYS A 11 -6.52 -12.24 11.41
N GLN A 12 -7.38 -11.96 10.43
CA GLN A 12 -6.97 -11.34 9.17
C GLN A 12 -6.38 -9.95 9.38
N GLN A 13 -7.00 -9.12 10.24
CA GLN A 13 -6.46 -7.80 10.59
C GLN A 13 -5.10 -7.90 11.26
N GLN A 14 -4.89 -8.87 12.16
CA GLN A 14 -3.60 -9.12 12.79
C GLN A 14 -2.53 -9.54 11.78
N GLU A 15 -2.86 -10.42 10.81
CA GLU A 15 -1.94 -10.80 9.74
C GLU A 15 -1.55 -9.63 8.83
N ILE A 16 -2.50 -8.73 8.52
CA ILE A 16 -2.24 -7.53 7.71
C ILE A 16 -1.37 -6.53 8.48
N TYR A 17 -1.57 -6.45 9.80
CA TYR A 17 -0.84 -5.56 10.71
C TYR A 17 0.48 -6.16 11.24
N ASN A 18 0.81 -7.40 10.86
CA ASN A 18 2.16 -7.94 11.04
C ASN A 18 3.09 -7.29 10.02
N LEU A 19 3.48 -6.06 10.34
CA LEU A 19 4.36 -5.18 9.56
C LEU A 19 5.75 -5.82 9.32
N GLU A 20 6.12 -6.81 10.14
CA GLU A 20 7.36 -7.57 9.98
C GLU A 20 7.34 -8.56 8.80
N LEU A 21 6.17 -9.02 8.38
CA LEU A 21 6.01 -10.00 7.29
C LEU A 21 5.44 -9.38 6.02
N ASN A 22 4.58 -8.36 6.17
CA ASN A 22 3.95 -7.72 5.01
C ASN A 22 4.89 -6.67 4.42
N LYS A 23 5.47 -6.97 3.25
CA LYS A 23 6.35 -6.02 2.54
C LYS A 23 5.62 -5.14 1.53
N ILE A 24 4.29 -5.24 1.49
CA ILE A 24 3.47 -4.60 0.45
C ILE A 24 2.82 -3.33 1.00
N VAL A 25 3.05 -2.23 0.30
CA VAL A 25 2.48 -0.92 0.61
C VAL A 25 1.69 -0.41 -0.59
N LEU A 26 0.59 0.28 -0.30
CA LEU A 26 -0.22 0.96 -1.29
C LEU A 26 0.05 2.46 -1.20
N LEU A 27 0.55 3.06 -2.27
CA LEU A 27 0.66 4.50 -2.39
C LEU A 27 -0.57 5.03 -3.14
N LYS A 28 -1.25 5.99 -2.52
CA LYS A 28 -2.39 6.70 -3.09
C LYS A 28 -1.98 8.07 -3.57
N ASN A 29 -2.77 8.65 -4.45
CA ASN A 29 -2.57 9.99 -5.01
C ASN A 29 -1.30 10.10 -5.86
N VAL A 30 -1.00 9.03 -6.62
CA VAL A 30 0.11 9.01 -7.56
C VAL A 30 -0.38 9.46 -8.94
N PRO A 31 0.32 10.38 -9.63
CA PRO A 31 -0.13 10.89 -10.92
C PRO A 31 -0.17 9.77 -11.95
N VAL A 32 -1.17 9.82 -12.83
CA VAL A 32 -1.38 8.78 -13.84
C VAL A 32 -0.35 8.89 -14.99
N GLN A 33 0.39 9.99 -15.06
CA GLN A 33 1.39 10.22 -16.10
C GLN A 33 2.74 9.58 -15.77
N GLU A 34 3.07 9.44 -14.49
CA GLU A 34 4.34 8.87 -14.02
C GLU A 34 4.45 7.39 -14.38
N SER A 35 5.57 7.01 -14.97
CA SER A 35 5.88 5.62 -15.31
C SER A 35 6.27 4.81 -14.06
N GLU A 36 6.08 3.49 -14.10
CA GLU A 36 6.51 2.62 -12.99
C GLU A 36 8.02 2.69 -12.75
N LYS A 37 8.81 3.00 -13.78
CA LYS A 37 10.27 3.16 -13.70
C LYS A 37 10.65 4.45 -12.96
N GLU A 38 10.07 5.60 -13.33
CA GLU A 38 10.33 6.88 -12.66
C GLU A 38 9.92 6.83 -11.18
N ILE A 39 8.77 6.21 -10.89
CA ILE A 39 8.31 5.98 -9.52
C ILE A 39 9.31 5.15 -8.73
N LYS A 40 9.84 4.07 -9.33
CA LYS A 40 10.83 3.23 -8.68
C LYS A 40 12.11 4.00 -8.39
N GLU A 41 12.63 4.75 -9.37
CA GLU A 41 13.83 5.58 -9.23
C GLU A 41 13.65 6.63 -8.12
N THR A 42 12.51 7.31 -8.09
CA THR A 42 12.18 8.31 -7.05
C THR A 42 12.18 7.68 -5.66
N LEU A 43 11.62 6.48 -5.49
CA LEU A 43 11.61 5.78 -4.21
C LEU A 43 13.01 5.29 -3.79
N GLU A 44 13.85 4.89 -4.75
CA GLU A 44 15.25 4.55 -4.50
C GLU A 44 16.08 5.78 -4.11
N GLU A 45 15.81 6.95 -4.69
CA GLU A 45 16.42 8.24 -4.30
C GLU A 45 16.06 8.66 -2.86
N TYR A 46 14.84 8.35 -2.40
CA TYR A 46 14.45 8.51 -1.00
C TYR A 46 15.11 7.49 -0.06
N GLY A 47 15.82 6.49 -0.60
CA GLY A 47 16.52 5.47 0.18
C GLY A 47 15.68 4.25 0.54
N TYR A 48 14.56 4.02 -0.14
CA TYR A 48 13.78 2.78 0.00
C TYR A 48 14.26 1.73 -1.01
N SER A 49 14.35 0.48 -0.58
CA SER A 49 14.70 -0.65 -1.45
C SER A 49 13.41 -1.22 -2.05
N VAL A 50 13.11 -0.89 -3.32
CA VAL A 50 11.88 -1.34 -3.98
C VAL A 50 12.16 -2.54 -4.90
N GLU A 51 11.51 -3.67 -4.60
CA GLU A 51 11.60 -4.89 -5.40
C GLU A 51 10.70 -4.80 -6.64
N GLN A 52 9.43 -4.45 -6.41
CA GLN A 52 8.42 -4.39 -7.46
C GLN A 52 7.52 -3.16 -7.30
N VAL A 53 7.20 -2.52 -8.42
CA VAL A 53 6.14 -1.52 -8.52
C VAL A 53 5.09 -2.08 -9.46
N LYS A 54 3.82 -2.04 -9.05
CA LYS A 54 2.69 -2.48 -9.85
C LYS A 54 1.60 -1.43 -9.82
N ARG A 55 1.25 -0.92 -10.99
CA ARG A 55 0.24 0.12 -11.11
C ARG A 55 -1.16 -0.47 -11.27
N PHE A 56 -2.14 0.24 -10.70
CA PHE A 56 -3.55 -0.07 -10.93
C PHE A 56 -4.04 0.67 -12.18
N ASN A 57 -4.62 -0.07 -13.12
CA ASN A 57 -5.12 0.48 -14.38
C ASN A 57 -6.14 1.60 -14.16
N LYS A 58 -5.89 2.77 -14.73
CA LYS A 58 -6.74 3.97 -14.64
C LYS A 58 -7.02 4.47 -13.22
N MET A 59 -6.20 4.08 -12.22
CA MET A 59 -6.33 4.55 -10.85
C MET A 59 -5.08 5.34 -10.43
N PRO A 60 -5.23 6.40 -9.61
CA PRO A 60 -4.10 7.14 -9.05
C PRO A 60 -3.52 6.40 -7.82
N MET A 61 -3.27 5.11 -7.99
CA MET A 61 -2.79 4.21 -6.95
C MET A 61 -1.76 3.24 -7.53
N ILE A 62 -0.76 2.94 -6.73
CA ILE A 62 0.28 1.96 -7.04
C ILE A 62 0.48 1.04 -5.84
N MET A 63 0.75 -0.21 -6.13
CA MET A 63 1.21 -1.20 -5.17
C MET A 63 2.73 -1.29 -5.29
N ILE A 64 3.42 -1.20 -4.17
CA ILE A 64 4.87 -1.36 -4.11
C ILE A 64 5.21 -2.51 -3.17
N THR A 65 6.22 -3.28 -3.55
CA THR A 65 6.81 -4.34 -2.74
C THR A 65 8.20 -3.87 -2.33
N LEU A 66 8.39 -3.66 -1.03
CA LEU A 66 9.68 -3.31 -0.47
C LEU A 66 10.54 -4.55 -0.27
N SER A 67 11.86 -4.42 -0.35
CA SER A 67 12.77 -5.55 -0.10
C SER A 67 12.87 -5.87 1.39
N LYS A 68 12.79 -4.86 2.26
CA LYS A 68 12.95 -4.96 3.72
C LYS A 68 11.67 -4.56 4.46
N ALA A 69 11.34 -5.29 5.52
CA ALA A 69 10.18 -4.99 6.36
C ALA A 69 10.38 -3.71 7.20
N GLU A 70 11.62 -3.39 7.61
CA GLU A 70 11.93 -2.17 8.36
C GLU A 70 11.58 -0.89 7.59
N GLU A 71 11.73 -0.92 6.27
CA GLU A 71 11.39 0.20 5.38
C GLU A 71 9.87 0.42 5.31
N MET A 72 9.07 -0.62 5.57
CA MET A 72 7.62 -0.52 5.62
C MET A 72 7.16 0.40 6.77
N MET A 73 7.79 0.30 7.93
CA MET A 73 7.44 1.17 9.07
C MET A 73 7.79 2.63 8.78
N LYS A 74 8.94 2.86 8.14
CA LYS A 74 9.40 4.20 7.75
C LYS A 74 8.42 4.83 6.75
N ILE A 75 8.14 4.15 5.64
CA ILE A 75 7.29 4.69 4.58
C ILE A 75 5.84 4.96 5.06
N LEU A 76 5.33 4.17 6.01
CA LEU A 76 3.98 4.39 6.58
C LEU A 76 3.94 5.57 7.55
N GLN A 77 5.06 5.89 8.20
CA GLN A 77 5.20 7.06 9.06
C GLN A 77 5.49 8.34 8.26
N ASP A 78 6.13 8.19 7.10
CA ASP A 78 6.47 9.28 6.22
C ASP A 78 5.21 9.91 5.59
N LYS A 79 5.00 11.18 5.93
CA LYS A 79 3.91 12.00 5.40
C LYS A 79 4.30 12.78 4.14
N ASN A 80 5.59 12.78 3.80
CA ASN A 80 6.18 13.67 2.81
C ASN A 80 6.76 12.91 1.60
N ILE A 81 6.05 11.91 1.09
CA ILE A 81 6.46 11.19 -0.12
C ILE A 81 5.93 11.97 -1.32
N GLN A 82 6.81 12.56 -2.11
CA GLN A 82 6.43 13.26 -3.33
C GLN A 82 6.74 12.37 -4.54
N ILE A 83 5.76 12.21 -5.42
CA ILE A 83 5.92 11.49 -6.68
C ILE A 83 5.45 12.42 -7.80
N GLY A 84 6.39 12.81 -8.66
CA GLY A 84 6.19 13.91 -9.60
C GLY A 84 5.76 15.19 -8.87
N TYR A 85 4.57 15.68 -9.19
CA TYR A 85 3.98 16.89 -8.59
C TYR A 85 2.99 16.60 -7.44
N SER A 86 2.77 15.34 -7.08
CA SER A 86 1.74 14.95 -6.11
C SER A 86 2.33 14.38 -4.82
N MET A 87 1.73 14.73 -3.69
CA MET A 87 2.02 14.11 -2.40
C MET A 87 1.31 12.76 -2.32
N ALA A 88 2.09 11.70 -2.29
CA ALA A 88 1.61 10.33 -2.18
C ALA A 88 1.36 9.96 -0.71
N GLN A 89 0.28 9.22 -0.47
CA GLN A 89 -0.03 8.69 0.86
C GLN A 89 0.22 7.19 0.90
N ALA A 90 1.12 6.75 1.78
CA ALA A 90 1.37 5.34 2.04
C ALA A 90 0.32 4.74 2.98
N VAL A 91 -0.20 3.57 2.62
CA VAL A 91 -1.14 2.79 3.42
C VAL A 91 -0.78 1.31 3.30
N ILE A 92 -0.99 0.53 4.36
CA ILE A 92 -0.83 -0.92 4.33
C ILE A 92 -1.75 -1.52 3.26
N PHE A 93 -1.22 -2.40 2.43
CA PHE A 93 -2.03 -3.13 1.47
C PHE A 93 -2.82 -4.23 2.19
N ASP A 94 -4.15 -4.12 2.14
CA ASP A 94 -5.07 -5.09 2.69
C ASP A 94 -5.74 -5.88 1.55
N LYS A 95 -5.26 -7.12 1.34
CA LYS A 95 -5.80 -8.06 0.36
C LYS A 95 -7.24 -8.50 0.65
N ASN A 96 -7.67 -8.40 1.91
CA ASN A 96 -8.97 -8.84 2.39
C ASN A 96 -9.99 -7.68 2.45
N ARG A 97 -9.56 -6.44 2.18
CA ARG A 97 -10.43 -5.26 2.17
C ARG A 97 -11.39 -5.32 1.00
N SER A 98 -12.50 -6.00 1.22
CA SER A 98 -13.60 -6.01 0.25
C SER A 98 -14.24 -4.63 0.15
N ARG A 99 -14.58 -4.20 -1.07
CA ARG A 99 -15.40 -3.01 -1.29
C ARG A 99 -16.70 -3.19 -0.48
N PRO A 100 -17.13 -2.19 0.32
CA PRO A 100 -18.42 -2.28 1.00
C PRO A 100 -19.50 -2.63 -0.01
N LYS A 101 -20.17 -3.77 0.18
CA LYS A 101 -21.32 -4.14 -0.65
C LYS A 101 -22.47 -3.21 -0.24
N HIS A 102 -22.64 -2.10 -0.96
CA HIS A 102 -23.82 -1.30 -0.82
C HIS A 102 -25.00 -2.12 -1.34
N HIS A 103 -25.88 -2.56 -0.45
CA HIS A 103 -27.21 -2.98 -0.86
C HIS A 103 -27.86 -1.70 -1.40
N PHE A 104 -28.16 -1.68 -2.69
CA PHE A 104 -29.09 -0.69 -3.22
C PHE A 104 -30.41 -0.95 -2.51
N LYS A 105 -30.87 0.02 -1.72
CA LYS A 105 -32.22 0.00 -1.15
C LYS A 105 -33.21 0.37 -2.25
#